data_AF-A0A8T0NI01-F1
#
_entry.id   AF-A0A8T0NI01-F1
#
_cell.length_a   1.000
_cell.length_b   1.000
_cell.length_c   1.000
_cell.angle_alpha   90.00
_cell.angle_beta   90.00
_cell.angle_gamma   90.00
#
_symmetry.space_group_name_H-M   'P 1'
#
loop_
_entity.id
_entity.type
_entity.pdbx_description
1 polymer ?
#
loop_
_entity_poly.entity_id
_entity_poly.type
_entity_poly.pdbx_seq_one_letter_code
_entity_poly.pdbx_strand_id
1 'polypeptide(L)'
;MKGEVGAKEREGTTRQNAAKVDAETKVYTVKRQGEGAKEEARVKAEVKVFENEREAEVAEANSELAMKKAGWEQQARVAEVEAAQAVAIREAELQVEVERRNAARQTERLKAEHLSKAVVDYEMKVQQAAFFARQREAEAELYAKRKEAEGLAAMGQAQSAYLSAMLGALGGSYGALRDYLMISSGVYQEMARINADAIRGLEPKISVWSNAGGEGGDATSGAGGGAMKEMAGLYKMLPPLLTTVHEQTGMLPPAWMGMMGTLTGGPPTSS
;
A
#
# COMPACT_ATOMS: atom_id res chain seq x y z
N MET A 1 -10.74 -147.34 -97.77
CA MET A 1 -11.02 -146.38 -96.67
C MET A 1 -9.77 -145.58 -96.28
N LYS A 2 -9.18 -144.79 -97.20
CA LYS A 2 -7.96 -143.98 -96.92
C LYS A 2 -8.19 -142.45 -97.05
N GLY A 3 -9.42 -142.00 -97.33
CA GLY A 3 -9.76 -140.58 -97.52
C GLY A 3 -10.47 -139.89 -96.34
N GLU A 4 -11.10 -140.64 -95.42
CA GLU A 4 -11.87 -140.04 -94.31
C GLU A 4 -11.02 -139.63 -93.10
N VAL A 5 -9.82 -140.22 -92.95
CA VAL A 5 -8.93 -139.93 -91.81
C VAL A 5 -8.26 -138.56 -91.96
N GLY A 6 -7.85 -138.18 -93.18
CA GLY A 6 -7.21 -136.88 -93.43
C GLY A 6 -8.16 -135.67 -93.40
N ALA A 7 -9.47 -135.87 -93.60
CA ALA A 7 -10.47 -134.80 -93.46
C ALA A 7 -10.79 -134.52 -91.98
N LYS A 8 -10.91 -135.57 -91.16
CA LYS A 8 -11.15 -135.44 -89.70
C LYS A 8 -9.94 -134.87 -88.96
N GLU A 9 -8.72 -135.16 -89.39
CA GLU A 9 -7.53 -134.52 -88.82
C GLU A 9 -7.45 -133.02 -89.12
N ARG A 10 -7.89 -132.56 -90.30
CA ARG A 10 -7.98 -131.13 -90.63
C ARG A 10 -9.08 -130.41 -89.86
N GLU A 11 -10.24 -131.03 -89.67
CA GLU A 11 -11.29 -130.46 -88.81
C GLU A 11 -10.88 -130.43 -87.33
N GLY A 12 -10.13 -131.45 -86.87
CA GLY A 12 -9.55 -131.50 -85.53
C GLY A 12 -8.51 -130.42 -85.29
N THR A 13 -7.58 -130.20 -86.24
CA THR A 13 -6.59 -129.13 -86.15
C THR A 13 -7.22 -127.74 -86.30
N THR A 14 -8.27 -127.59 -87.11
CA THR A 14 -9.00 -126.32 -87.22
C THR A 14 -9.78 -125.99 -85.93
N ARG A 15 -10.43 -126.98 -85.30
CA ARG A 15 -11.06 -126.79 -83.98
C ARG A 15 -10.06 -126.53 -82.86
N GLN A 16 -8.92 -127.23 -82.85
CA GLN A 16 -7.86 -126.95 -81.89
C GLN A 16 -7.23 -125.57 -82.09
N ASN A 17 -7.03 -125.13 -83.33
CA ASN A 17 -6.50 -123.80 -83.61
C ASN A 17 -7.52 -122.72 -83.27
N ALA A 18 -8.81 -122.92 -83.56
CA ALA A 18 -9.86 -121.99 -83.14
C ALA A 18 -9.94 -121.90 -81.60
N ALA A 19 -9.91 -123.02 -80.89
CA ALA A 19 -9.94 -123.03 -79.42
C ALA A 19 -8.67 -122.42 -78.80
N LYS A 20 -7.49 -122.62 -79.41
CA LYS A 20 -6.25 -121.98 -78.98
C LYS A 20 -6.30 -120.46 -79.20
N VAL A 21 -6.77 -120.01 -80.37
CA VAL A 21 -6.92 -118.58 -80.67
C VAL A 21 -7.96 -117.93 -79.75
N ASP A 22 -9.08 -118.58 -79.44
CA ASP A 22 -10.10 -118.08 -78.49
C ASP A 22 -9.56 -118.01 -77.06
N ALA A 23 -8.81 -119.04 -76.63
CA ALA A 23 -8.16 -119.03 -75.32
C ALA A 23 -7.08 -117.95 -75.23
N GLU A 24 -6.26 -117.80 -76.27
CA GLU A 24 -5.22 -116.76 -76.34
C GLU A 24 -5.81 -115.35 -76.40
N THR A 25 -6.89 -115.13 -77.16
CA THR A 25 -7.60 -113.84 -77.17
C THR A 25 -8.32 -113.56 -75.85
N LYS A 26 -8.88 -114.57 -75.18
CA LYS A 26 -9.49 -114.40 -73.84
C LYS A 26 -8.44 -114.09 -72.76
N VAL A 27 -7.28 -114.77 -72.80
CA VAL A 27 -6.16 -114.46 -71.90
C VAL A 27 -5.58 -113.07 -72.21
N TYR A 28 -5.45 -112.71 -73.48
CA TYR A 28 -4.98 -111.39 -73.89
C TYR A 28 -5.93 -110.26 -73.47
N THR A 29 -7.24 -110.45 -73.63
CA THR A 29 -8.25 -109.46 -73.21
C THR A 29 -8.30 -109.29 -71.69
N VAL A 30 -8.25 -110.38 -70.92
CA VAL A 30 -8.18 -110.32 -69.45
C VAL A 30 -6.87 -109.70 -68.98
N LYS A 31 -5.74 -110.03 -69.60
CA LYS A 31 -4.44 -109.42 -69.26
C LYS A 31 -4.41 -107.92 -69.57
N ARG A 32 -4.93 -107.51 -70.74
CA ARG A 32 -5.07 -106.09 -71.12
C ARG A 32 -6.03 -105.32 -70.22
N GLN A 33 -7.13 -105.95 -69.78
CA GLN A 33 -8.04 -105.35 -68.80
C GLN A 33 -7.40 -105.21 -67.42
N GLY A 34 -6.62 -106.21 -66.97
CA GLY A 34 -5.87 -106.14 -65.73
C GLY A 34 -4.75 -105.09 -65.75
N GLU A 35 -4.07 -104.94 -66.88
CA GLU A 35 -3.09 -103.88 -67.11
C GLU A 35 -3.76 -102.50 -67.14
N GLY A 36 -4.86 -102.33 -67.88
CA GLY A 36 -5.64 -101.09 -67.90
C GLY A 36 -6.19 -100.70 -66.53
N ALA A 37 -6.71 -101.64 -65.73
CA ALA A 37 -7.19 -101.38 -64.39
C ALA A 37 -6.06 -101.00 -63.41
N LYS A 38 -4.85 -101.58 -63.58
CA LYS A 38 -3.67 -101.18 -62.80
C LYS A 38 -3.20 -99.79 -63.17
N GLU A 39 -3.22 -99.44 -64.45
CA GLU A 39 -2.89 -98.10 -64.92
C GLU A 39 -3.91 -97.07 -64.45
N GLU A 40 -5.21 -97.35 -64.52
CA GLU A 40 -6.25 -96.48 -63.97
C GLU A 40 -6.10 -96.29 -62.46
N ALA A 41 -5.84 -97.36 -61.71
CA ALA A 41 -5.62 -97.27 -60.26
C ALA A 41 -4.36 -96.46 -59.93
N ARG A 42 -3.29 -96.63 -60.72
CA ARG A 42 -2.04 -95.88 -60.56
C ARG A 42 -2.24 -94.40 -60.89
N VAL A 43 -2.86 -94.08 -62.03
CA VAL A 43 -3.17 -92.69 -62.42
C VAL A 43 -4.08 -92.05 -61.37
N LYS A 44 -5.09 -92.76 -60.88
CA LYS A 44 -5.98 -92.25 -59.82
C LYS A 44 -5.25 -92.03 -58.49
N ALA A 45 -4.26 -92.86 -58.16
CA ALA A 45 -3.41 -92.65 -56.99
C ALA A 45 -2.47 -91.45 -57.19
N GLU A 46 -1.84 -91.30 -58.35
CA GLU A 46 -1.01 -90.13 -58.70
C GLU A 46 -1.85 -88.84 -58.66
N VAL A 47 -3.08 -88.84 -59.19
CA VAL A 47 -4.01 -87.70 -59.12
C VAL A 47 -4.34 -87.36 -57.66
N LYS A 48 -4.64 -88.35 -56.81
CA LYS A 48 -4.93 -88.11 -55.39
C LYS A 48 -3.72 -87.60 -54.61
N VAL A 49 -2.53 -88.09 -54.92
CA VAL A 49 -1.29 -87.58 -54.30
C VAL A 49 -1.09 -86.12 -54.70
N PHE A 50 -1.29 -85.78 -55.97
CA PHE A 50 -1.21 -84.41 -56.44
C PHE A 50 -2.28 -83.51 -55.81
N GLU A 51 -3.53 -83.97 -55.69
CA GLU A 51 -4.59 -83.22 -55.00
C GLU A 51 -4.22 -82.97 -53.53
N ASN A 52 -3.74 -83.98 -52.80
CA ASN A 52 -3.29 -83.83 -51.42
C ASN A 52 -2.09 -82.89 -51.29
N GLU A 53 -1.12 -82.96 -52.20
CA GLU A 53 0.03 -82.05 -52.23
C GLU A 53 -0.43 -80.60 -52.48
N ARG A 54 -1.36 -80.39 -53.41
CA ARG A 54 -1.92 -79.05 -53.67
C ARG A 54 -2.73 -78.54 -52.50
N GLU A 55 -3.53 -79.39 -51.86
CA GLU A 55 -4.26 -79.03 -50.65
C GLU A 55 -3.31 -78.71 -49.48
N ALA A 56 -2.21 -79.45 -49.32
CA ALA A 56 -1.18 -79.15 -48.33
C ALA A 56 -0.49 -77.81 -48.61
N GLU A 57 -0.10 -77.53 -49.86
CA GLU A 57 0.48 -76.24 -50.27
C GLU A 57 -0.50 -75.08 -50.01
N VAL A 58 -1.79 -75.27 -50.30
CA VAL A 58 -2.82 -74.26 -50.02
C VAL A 58 -3.03 -74.07 -48.51
N ALA A 59 -3.01 -75.15 -47.72
CA ALA A 59 -3.13 -75.09 -46.27
C ALA A 59 -1.91 -74.39 -45.64
N GLU A 60 -0.70 -74.68 -46.12
CA GLU A 60 0.53 -74.01 -45.70
C GLU A 60 0.49 -72.53 -46.03
N ALA A 61 0.17 -72.15 -47.27
CA ALA A 61 0.04 -70.75 -47.68
C ALA A 61 -1.04 -70.00 -46.86
N ASN A 62 -2.16 -70.64 -46.54
CA ASN A 62 -3.20 -70.08 -45.69
C ASN A 62 -2.72 -69.91 -44.24
N SER A 63 -1.96 -70.86 -43.71
CA SER A 63 -1.38 -70.76 -42.36
C SER A 63 -0.33 -69.65 -42.26
N GLU A 64 0.51 -69.49 -43.29
CA GLU A 64 1.49 -68.41 -43.35
C GLU A 64 0.81 -67.04 -43.47
N LEU A 65 -0.24 -66.94 -44.28
CA LEU A 65 -1.05 -65.72 -44.36
C LEU A 65 -1.73 -65.42 -43.02
N ALA A 66 -2.24 -66.43 -42.31
CA ALA A 66 -2.84 -66.26 -40.99
C ALA A 66 -1.79 -65.81 -39.95
N MET A 67 -0.60 -66.41 -39.96
CA MET A 67 0.54 -66.01 -39.11
C MET A 67 0.97 -64.57 -39.38
N LYS A 68 1.10 -64.17 -40.66
CA LYS A 68 1.43 -62.78 -41.03
C LYS A 68 0.34 -61.79 -40.61
N LYS A 69 -0.93 -62.14 -40.82
CA LYS A 69 -2.07 -61.32 -40.38
C LYS A 69 -2.09 -61.16 -38.85
N ALA A 70 -1.91 -62.24 -38.10
CA ALA A 70 -1.85 -62.20 -36.64
C ALA A 70 -0.64 -61.37 -36.16
N GLY A 71 0.51 -61.47 -36.82
CA GLY A 71 1.68 -60.65 -36.53
C GLY A 71 1.42 -59.15 -36.73
N TRP A 72 0.80 -58.78 -37.85
CA TRP A 72 0.40 -57.38 -38.10
C TRP A 72 -0.65 -56.89 -37.12
N GLU A 73 -1.62 -57.72 -36.77
CA GLU A 73 -2.64 -57.38 -35.78
C GLU A 73 -2.05 -57.21 -34.38
N GLN A 74 -1.10 -58.06 -33.99
CA GLN A 74 -0.38 -57.91 -32.74
C GLN A 74 0.44 -56.62 -32.73
N GLN A 75 1.15 -56.29 -33.82
CA GLN A 75 1.89 -55.03 -33.94
C GLN A 75 0.97 -53.81 -33.84
N ALA A 76 -0.19 -53.85 -34.50
CA ALA A 76 -1.18 -52.79 -34.40
C ALA A 76 -1.68 -52.61 -32.95
N ARG A 77 -2.04 -53.70 -32.27
CA ARG A 77 -2.49 -53.66 -30.87
C ARG A 77 -1.39 -53.17 -29.92
N VAL A 78 -0.13 -53.56 -30.13
CA VAL A 78 0.99 -53.07 -29.33
C VAL A 78 1.17 -51.56 -29.54
N ALA A 79 1.14 -51.09 -30.79
CA ALA A 79 1.24 -49.66 -31.08
C ALA A 79 0.09 -48.84 -30.45
N GLU A 80 -1.14 -49.37 -30.47
CA GLU A 80 -2.29 -48.73 -29.81
C GLU A 80 -2.13 -48.64 -28.29
N VAL A 81 -1.68 -49.73 -27.64
CA VAL A 81 -1.45 -49.75 -26.20
C VAL A 81 -0.29 -48.84 -25.81
N GLU A 82 0.82 -48.86 -26.54
CA GLU A 82 1.95 -47.96 -26.29
C GLU A 82 1.55 -46.49 -26.45
N ALA A 83 0.75 -46.16 -27.47
CA ALA A 83 0.21 -44.81 -27.65
C ALA A 83 -0.71 -44.41 -26.49
N ALA A 84 -1.63 -45.30 -26.08
CA ALA A 84 -2.52 -45.06 -24.95
C ALA A 84 -1.75 -44.90 -23.63
N GLN A 85 -0.72 -45.71 -23.41
CA GLN A 85 0.11 -45.64 -22.22
C GLN A 85 0.98 -44.37 -22.21
N ALA A 86 1.50 -43.94 -23.36
CA ALA A 86 2.22 -42.67 -23.48
C ALA A 86 1.32 -41.47 -23.15
N VAL A 87 0.05 -41.50 -23.58
CA VAL A 87 -0.95 -40.48 -23.20
C VAL A 87 -1.22 -40.53 -21.69
N ALA A 88 -1.43 -41.72 -21.12
CA ALA A 88 -1.69 -41.88 -19.69
C ALA A 88 -0.51 -41.42 -18.80
N ILE A 89 0.74 -41.66 -19.22
CA ILE A 89 1.93 -41.17 -18.51
C ILE A 89 1.96 -39.64 -18.53
N ARG A 90 1.76 -39.01 -19.70
CA ARG A 90 1.72 -37.55 -19.79
C ARG A 90 0.61 -36.94 -18.97
N GLU A 91 -0.57 -37.56 -18.96
CA GLU A 91 -1.69 -37.10 -18.14
C GLU A 91 -1.35 -37.19 -16.64
N ALA A 92 -0.73 -38.28 -16.19
CA ALA A 92 -0.27 -38.45 -14.81
C ALA A 92 0.83 -37.44 -14.44
N GLU A 93 1.81 -37.20 -15.32
CA GLU A 93 2.85 -36.17 -15.13
C GLU A 93 2.24 -34.77 -14.99
N LEU A 94 1.30 -34.43 -15.87
CA LEU A 94 0.58 -33.15 -15.81
C LEU A 94 -0.24 -33.03 -14.53
N GLN A 95 -0.87 -34.11 -14.08
CA GLN A 95 -1.64 -34.12 -12.83
C GLN A 95 -0.73 -33.87 -11.61
N VAL A 96 0.43 -34.53 -11.55
CA VAL A 96 1.44 -34.28 -10.51
C VAL A 96 1.94 -32.84 -10.56
N GLU A 97 2.13 -32.25 -11.75
CA GLU A 97 2.51 -30.85 -11.87
C GLU A 97 1.41 -29.90 -11.38
N VAL A 98 0.15 -30.17 -11.72
CA VAL A 98 -1.01 -29.39 -11.24
C VAL A 98 -1.10 -29.45 -9.73
N GLU A 99 -0.93 -30.62 -9.11
CA GLU A 99 -0.93 -30.77 -7.66
C GLU A 99 0.23 -30.03 -7.00
N ARG A 100 1.45 -30.11 -7.55
CA ARG A 100 2.61 -29.33 -7.09
C ARG A 100 2.36 -27.84 -7.18
N ARG A 101 1.81 -27.36 -8.30
CA ARG A 101 1.46 -25.93 -8.47
C ARG A 101 0.36 -25.50 -7.51
N ASN A 102 -0.64 -26.33 -7.28
CA ASN A 102 -1.71 -26.05 -6.33
C ASN A 102 -1.18 -26.00 -4.89
N ALA A 103 -0.32 -26.95 -4.50
CA ALA A 103 0.34 -26.94 -3.20
C ALA A 103 1.21 -25.69 -3.02
N ALA A 104 2.03 -25.34 -4.01
CA ALA A 104 2.84 -24.12 -3.99
C ALA A 104 1.95 -22.87 -3.81
N ARG A 105 0.89 -22.74 -4.61
CA ARG A 105 -0.07 -21.63 -4.50
C ARG A 105 -0.72 -21.56 -3.12
N GLN A 106 -1.08 -22.70 -2.52
CA GLN A 106 -1.62 -22.73 -1.16
C GLN A 106 -0.57 -22.24 -0.14
N THR A 107 0.68 -22.68 -0.24
CA THR A 107 1.73 -22.21 0.67
C THR A 107 2.01 -20.72 0.52
N GLU A 108 2.01 -20.19 -0.71
CA GLU A 108 2.17 -18.76 -0.97
C GLU A 108 0.99 -17.95 -0.43
N ARG A 109 -0.24 -18.44 -0.64
CA ARG A 109 -1.44 -17.84 -0.07
C ARG A 109 -1.37 -17.80 1.45
N LEU A 110 -1.03 -18.91 2.10
CA LEU A 110 -0.90 -18.97 3.56
C LEU A 110 0.20 -18.03 4.06
N LYS A 111 1.36 -17.98 3.38
CA LYS A 111 2.42 -17.01 3.70
C LYS A 111 1.92 -15.58 3.58
N ALA A 112 1.21 -15.23 2.51
CA ALA A 112 0.64 -13.90 2.33
C ALA A 112 -0.40 -13.56 3.40
N GLU A 113 -1.27 -14.50 3.77
CA GLU A 113 -2.25 -14.33 4.85
C GLU A 113 -1.59 -14.18 6.23
N HIS A 114 -0.51 -14.92 6.50
CA HIS A 114 0.25 -14.78 7.75
C HIS A 114 1.02 -13.47 7.81
N LEU A 115 1.66 -13.05 6.71
CA LEU A 115 2.36 -11.78 6.63
C LEU A 115 1.40 -10.60 6.77
N SER A 116 0.24 -10.64 6.11
CA SER A 116 -0.75 -9.57 6.22
C SER A 116 -1.31 -9.47 7.64
N LYS A 117 -1.66 -10.61 8.28
CA LYS A 117 -2.07 -10.65 9.69
C LYS A 117 -0.99 -10.09 10.62
N ALA A 118 0.26 -10.50 10.44
CA ALA A 118 1.37 -10.02 11.27
C ALA A 118 1.61 -8.51 11.13
N VAL A 119 1.49 -7.97 9.90
CA VAL A 119 1.59 -6.52 9.66
C VAL A 119 0.45 -5.78 10.35
N VAL A 120 -0.80 -6.23 10.19
CA VAL A 120 -1.95 -5.60 10.84
C VAL A 120 -1.83 -5.68 12.36
N ASP A 121 -1.45 -6.84 12.92
CA ASP A 121 -1.26 -6.99 14.37
C ASP A 121 -0.14 -6.08 14.90
N TYR A 122 0.94 -5.92 14.13
CA TYR A 122 2.02 -5.01 14.46
C TYR A 122 1.54 -3.55 14.44
N GLU A 123 0.86 -3.13 13.39
CA GLU A 123 0.27 -1.79 13.29
C GLU A 123 -0.72 -1.52 14.42
N MET A 124 -1.60 -2.48 14.72
CA MET A 124 -2.53 -2.38 15.85
C MET A 124 -1.80 -2.18 17.18
N LYS A 125 -0.74 -2.93 17.45
CA LYS A 125 0.06 -2.78 18.68
C LYS A 125 0.75 -1.42 18.75
N VAL A 126 1.29 -0.92 17.64
CA VAL A 126 1.92 0.41 17.58
C VAL A 126 0.88 1.50 17.84
N GLN A 127 -0.30 1.41 17.21
CA GLN A 127 -1.38 2.37 17.42
C GLN A 127 -1.95 2.31 18.84
N GLN A 128 -2.13 1.11 19.40
CA GLN A 128 -2.55 0.92 20.79
C GLN A 128 -1.55 1.53 21.76
N ALA A 129 -0.25 1.28 21.58
CA ALA A 129 0.79 1.86 22.42
C ALA A 129 0.79 3.40 22.35
N ALA A 130 0.65 3.98 21.16
CA ALA A 130 0.52 5.42 20.98
C ALA A 130 -0.74 5.99 21.65
N PHE A 131 -1.87 5.29 21.56
CA PHE A 131 -3.11 5.68 22.24
C PHE A 131 -2.96 5.64 23.76
N PHE A 132 -2.40 4.56 24.32
CA PHE A 132 -2.15 4.44 25.76
C PHE A 132 -1.17 5.49 26.28
N ALA A 133 -0.14 5.84 25.50
CA ALA A 133 0.78 6.91 25.86
C ALA A 133 0.06 8.25 25.97
N ARG A 134 -0.72 8.64 24.94
CA ARG A 134 -1.52 9.87 24.95
C ARG A 134 -2.55 9.89 26.08
N GLN A 135 -3.19 8.76 26.34
CA GLN A 135 -4.15 8.63 27.43
C GLN A 135 -3.46 8.89 28.78
N ARG A 136 -2.30 8.28 29.02
CA ARG A 136 -1.53 8.50 30.25
C ARG A 136 -1.02 9.92 30.39
N GLU A 137 -0.58 10.56 29.32
CA GLU A 137 -0.19 11.97 29.32
C GLU A 137 -1.38 12.87 29.69
N ALA A 138 -2.54 12.67 29.06
CA ALA A 138 -3.75 13.43 29.37
C ALA A 138 -4.24 13.20 30.81
N GLU A 139 -4.18 11.95 31.30
CA GLU A 139 -4.51 11.62 32.70
C GLU A 139 -3.52 12.26 33.68
N ALA A 140 -2.21 12.28 33.35
CA ALA A 140 -1.19 12.94 34.16
C ALA A 140 -1.38 14.46 34.20
N GLU A 141 -1.69 15.10 33.07
CA GLU A 141 -2.00 16.54 33.02
C GLU A 141 -3.24 16.88 33.83
N LEU A 142 -4.30 16.08 33.71
CA LEU A 142 -5.53 16.28 34.48
C LEU A 142 -5.26 16.12 35.98
N TYR A 143 -4.47 15.11 36.35
CA TYR A 143 -4.07 14.90 37.74
C TYR A 143 -3.22 16.05 38.29
N ALA A 144 -2.24 16.55 37.51
CA ALA A 144 -1.42 17.70 37.88
C ALA A 144 -2.27 18.95 38.10
N LYS A 145 -3.11 19.31 37.12
CA LYS A 145 -4.03 20.47 37.24
C LYS A 145 -4.99 20.34 38.41
N ARG A 146 -5.50 19.13 38.66
CA ARG A 146 -6.36 18.87 39.82
C ARG A 146 -5.60 19.09 41.13
N LYS A 147 -4.36 18.61 41.23
CA LYS A 147 -3.53 18.80 42.42
C LYS A 147 -3.12 20.25 42.64
N GLU A 148 -2.83 20.98 41.57
CA GLU A 148 -2.59 22.43 41.64
C GLU A 148 -3.83 23.19 42.13
N ALA A 149 -5.01 22.87 41.59
CA ALA A 149 -6.27 23.48 42.03
C ALA A 149 -6.61 23.13 43.48
N GLU A 150 -6.41 21.87 43.90
CA GLU A 150 -6.55 21.45 45.30
C GLU A 150 -5.57 22.21 46.21
N GLY A 151 -4.33 22.43 45.76
CA GLY A 151 -3.33 23.22 46.48
C GLY A 151 -3.73 24.70 46.64
N LEU A 152 -4.19 25.34 45.56
CA LEU A 152 -4.70 26.72 45.61
C LEU A 152 -5.94 26.85 46.48
N ALA A 153 -6.86 25.89 46.40
CA ALA A 153 -8.04 25.86 47.27
C ALA A 153 -7.64 25.71 48.74
N ALA A 154 -6.69 24.84 49.06
CA ALA A 154 -6.16 24.68 50.41
C ALA A 154 -5.44 25.95 50.91
N MET A 155 -4.65 26.61 50.06
CA MET A 155 -4.04 27.90 50.40
C MET A 155 -5.10 28.98 50.63
N GLY A 156 -6.12 29.07 49.77
CA GLY A 156 -7.23 30.01 49.93
C GLY A 156 -8.05 29.75 51.19
N GLN A 157 -8.29 28.48 51.52
CA GLN A 157 -8.92 28.07 52.79
C GLN A 157 -8.04 28.41 53.99
N ALA A 158 -6.72 28.23 53.91
CA ALA A 158 -5.79 28.60 54.96
C ALA A 158 -5.75 30.13 55.15
N GLN A 159 -5.73 30.91 54.06
CA GLN A 159 -5.78 32.37 54.11
C GLN A 159 -7.11 32.87 54.68
N SER A 160 -8.25 32.32 54.25
CA SER A 160 -9.54 32.72 54.77
C SER A 160 -9.71 32.34 56.24
N ALA A 161 -9.24 31.17 56.65
CA ALA A 161 -9.20 30.77 58.06
C ALA A 161 -8.29 31.69 58.88
N TYR A 162 -7.10 32.05 58.38
CA TYR A 162 -6.20 33.00 59.03
C TYR A 162 -6.82 34.38 59.20
N LEU A 163 -7.39 34.94 58.12
CA LEU A 163 -8.07 36.24 58.15
C LEU A 163 -9.29 36.21 59.08
N SER A 164 -10.05 35.12 59.09
CA SER A 164 -11.22 34.95 59.97
C SER A 164 -10.80 34.84 61.44
N ALA A 165 -9.74 34.08 61.74
CA ALA A 165 -9.18 33.99 63.09
C ALA A 165 -8.66 35.35 63.57
N MET A 166 -7.97 36.08 62.69
CA MET A 166 -7.47 37.41 62.97
C MET A 166 -8.61 38.42 63.20
N LEU A 167 -9.66 38.38 62.36
CA LEU A 167 -10.87 39.18 62.53
C LEU A 167 -11.56 38.89 63.87
N GLY A 168 -11.61 37.61 64.28
CA GLY A 168 -12.12 37.21 65.59
C GLY A 168 -11.28 37.75 66.75
N ALA A 169 -9.95 37.67 66.66
CA ALA A 169 -9.03 38.21 67.67
C ALA A 169 -9.10 39.74 67.81
N LEU A 170 -9.37 40.45 66.71
CA LEU A 170 -9.58 41.91 66.65
C LEU A 170 -11.03 42.34 67.02
N GLY A 171 -11.85 41.41 67.53
CA GLY A 171 -13.22 41.70 67.97
C GLY A 171 -14.19 42.03 66.83
N GLY A 172 -13.91 41.60 65.60
CA GLY A 172 -14.76 41.85 64.43
C GLY A 172 -14.55 43.21 63.76
N SER A 173 -13.57 44.01 64.19
CA SER A 173 -13.30 45.33 63.58
C SER A 173 -12.58 45.20 62.24
N TYR A 174 -13.32 45.39 61.14
CA TYR A 174 -12.77 45.40 59.79
C TYR A 174 -11.71 46.50 59.57
N GLY A 175 -11.90 47.68 60.17
CA GLY A 175 -10.97 48.80 60.03
C GLY A 175 -9.57 48.48 60.58
N ALA A 176 -9.50 47.88 61.78
CA ALA A 176 -8.23 47.51 62.39
C ALA A 176 -7.52 46.38 61.62
N LEU A 177 -8.28 45.41 61.09
CA LEU A 177 -7.72 44.35 60.24
C LEU A 177 -7.15 44.92 58.93
N ARG A 178 -7.88 45.81 58.27
CA ARG A 178 -7.42 46.47 57.03
C ARG A 178 -6.13 47.26 57.28
N ASP A 179 -6.11 48.09 58.32
CA ASP A 179 -4.98 48.95 58.62
C ASP A 179 -3.74 48.10 59.01
N TYR A 180 -3.93 47.03 59.78
CA TYR A 180 -2.86 46.07 60.06
C TYR A 180 -2.33 45.41 58.79
N LEU A 181 -3.22 44.92 57.92
CA LEU A 181 -2.82 44.29 56.65
C LEU A 181 -2.08 45.28 55.76
N MET A 182 -2.51 46.54 55.68
CA MET A 182 -1.82 47.59 54.91
C MET A 182 -0.43 47.91 55.45
N ILE A 183 -0.25 47.92 56.78
CA ILE A 183 1.05 48.11 57.41
C ILE A 183 1.94 46.89 57.19
N SER A 184 1.43 45.67 57.42
CA SER A 184 2.22 44.44 57.33
C SER A 184 2.62 44.07 55.90
N SER A 185 1.75 44.38 54.92
CA SER A 185 2.05 44.18 53.50
C SER A 185 3.00 45.25 52.93
N GLY A 186 3.37 46.26 53.71
CA GLY A 186 4.31 47.29 53.27
C GLY A 186 3.74 48.23 52.20
N VAL A 187 2.42 48.25 51.98
CA VAL A 187 1.77 49.07 50.94
C VAL A 187 2.17 50.54 51.04
N TYR A 188 2.35 51.08 52.25
CA TYR A 188 2.83 52.47 52.42
C TYR A 188 4.24 52.70 51.88
N GLN A 189 5.14 51.72 52.02
CA GLN A 189 6.50 51.80 51.48
C GLN A 189 6.49 51.70 49.96
N GLU A 190 5.67 50.80 49.41
CA GLU A 190 5.50 50.66 47.96
C GLU A 190 4.88 51.92 47.34
N MET A 191 3.84 52.50 47.97
CA MET A 191 3.22 53.75 47.51
C MET A 191 4.21 54.91 47.54
N ALA A 192 5.03 55.02 48.59
CA ALA A 192 6.09 56.02 48.66
C ALA A 192 7.13 55.83 47.54
N ARG A 193 7.51 54.59 47.24
CA ARG A 193 8.45 54.26 46.16
C ARG A 193 7.89 54.58 44.78
N ILE A 194 6.66 54.17 44.49
CA ILE A 194 5.96 54.47 43.23
C ILE A 194 5.83 55.98 43.04
N ASN A 195 5.45 56.72 44.08
CA ASN A 195 5.36 58.18 44.02
C ASN A 195 6.74 58.82 43.78
N ALA A 196 7.79 58.31 44.44
CA ALA A 196 9.15 58.78 44.21
C ALA A 196 9.66 58.49 42.79
N ASP A 197 9.38 57.30 42.25
CA ASP A 197 9.73 56.89 40.89
C ASP A 197 8.95 57.71 39.84
N ALA A 198 7.67 58.00 40.09
CA ALA A 198 6.86 58.87 39.25
C ALA A 198 7.40 60.31 39.23
N ILE A 199 7.75 60.88 40.39
CA ILE A 199 8.38 62.21 40.49
C ILE A 199 9.75 62.23 39.80
N ARG A 200 10.52 61.14 39.88
CA ARG A 200 11.81 60.99 39.20
C ARG A 200 11.66 60.92 37.68
N GLY A 201 10.64 60.23 37.16
CA GLY A 201 10.34 60.14 35.73
C GLY A 201 9.76 61.41 35.12
N LEU A 202 9.24 62.33 35.94
CA LEU A 202 8.69 63.61 35.52
C LEU A 202 9.73 64.70 35.23
N GLU A 203 11.02 64.46 35.50
CA GLU A 203 12.15 65.41 35.34
C GLU A 203 11.72 66.89 35.41
N PRO A 204 11.21 67.37 36.57
CA PRO A 204 10.74 68.74 36.64
C PRO A 204 11.94 69.69 36.48
N LYS A 205 11.95 70.48 35.39
CA LYS A 205 12.84 71.64 35.25
C LYS A 205 12.37 72.72 36.22
N ILE A 206 12.86 72.64 37.46
CA ILE A 206 12.63 73.67 38.47
C ILE A 206 13.48 74.89 38.07
N SER A 207 12.85 75.91 37.50
CA SER A 207 13.50 77.23 37.37
C SER A 207 13.51 77.90 38.74
N VAL A 208 14.66 77.84 39.41
CA VAL A 208 14.88 78.62 40.63
C VAL A 208 15.05 80.08 40.23
N TRP A 209 14.10 80.93 40.58
CA TRP A 209 14.26 82.39 40.49
C TRP A 209 15.26 82.83 41.58
N SER A 210 16.54 82.88 41.23
CA SER A 210 17.58 83.50 42.08
C SER A 210 17.69 84.99 41.74
N ASN A 211 16.99 85.84 42.50
CA ASN A 211 17.23 87.28 42.51
C ASN A 211 18.24 87.62 43.64
N ALA A 212 19.52 87.36 43.40
CA ALA A 212 20.61 87.81 44.26
C ALA A 212 21.95 87.74 43.49
N GLY A 213 22.53 88.89 43.16
CA GLY A 213 23.91 88.99 42.70
C GLY A 213 24.16 90.06 41.63
N GLY A 214 24.28 91.32 42.06
CA GLY A 214 24.66 92.43 41.19
C GLY A 214 24.86 93.73 41.97
N GLU A 215 25.86 93.76 42.85
CA GLU A 215 26.24 94.93 43.65
C GLU A 215 27.55 95.52 43.11
N GLY A 216 27.53 96.80 42.80
CA GLY A 216 28.64 97.59 42.25
C GLY A 216 28.09 98.95 41.82
N GLY A 217 27.85 99.82 42.81
CA GLY A 217 27.12 101.07 42.65
C GLY A 217 27.89 102.18 41.93
N ASP A 218 27.14 103.15 41.43
CA ASP A 218 27.37 104.57 41.71
C ASP A 218 26.08 105.35 41.48
N ALA A 219 25.82 106.32 42.33
CA ALA A 219 24.62 107.12 42.38
C ALA A 219 24.91 108.54 41.89
N THR A 220 24.40 108.90 40.71
CA THR A 220 24.23 110.31 40.33
C THR A 220 22.99 110.52 39.46
N SER A 221 21.97 111.12 40.08
CA SER A 221 21.08 112.16 39.55
C SER A 221 20.59 112.09 38.09
N GLY A 222 19.26 112.05 37.91
CA GLY A 222 18.62 112.72 36.76
C GLY A 222 17.41 112.00 36.14
N ALA A 223 16.23 112.47 36.54
CA ALA A 223 14.99 112.59 35.77
C ALA A 223 14.77 111.77 34.46
N GLY A 224 13.67 110.98 34.46
CA GLY A 224 12.83 110.74 33.28
C GLY A 224 13.07 109.43 32.51
N GLY A 225 12.14 108.46 32.63
CA GLY A 225 12.03 107.34 31.67
C GLY A 225 11.81 105.93 32.23
N GLY A 226 10.91 105.72 33.19
CA GLY A 226 10.64 104.39 33.78
C GLY A 226 9.69 103.47 32.98
N ALA A 227 8.75 104.02 32.22
CA ALA A 227 7.67 103.24 31.58
C ALA A 227 8.13 102.41 30.36
N MET A 228 9.21 102.80 29.68
CA MET A 228 9.74 102.06 28.53
C MET A 228 10.54 100.82 28.94
N LYS A 229 11.03 100.76 30.19
CA LYS A 229 11.85 99.66 30.73
C LYS A 229 10.99 98.47 31.18
N GLU A 230 9.76 98.71 31.62
CA GLU A 230 8.77 97.68 31.98
C GLU A 230 8.10 97.08 30.73
N MET A 231 7.76 97.91 29.73
CA MET A 231 7.27 97.45 28.43
C MET A 231 8.33 96.66 27.65
N ALA A 232 9.61 97.02 27.76
CA ALA A 232 10.71 96.22 27.20
C ALA A 232 10.91 94.88 27.92
N GLY A 233 10.54 94.79 29.21
CA GLY A 233 10.49 93.56 29.98
C GLY A 233 9.38 92.63 29.49
N LEU A 234 8.16 93.14 29.32
CA LEU A 234 7.05 92.41 28.72
C LEU A 234 7.35 91.97 27.27
N TYR A 235 7.97 92.83 26.47
CA TYR A 235 8.36 92.53 25.08
C TYR A 235 9.49 91.48 24.97
N LYS A 236 10.34 91.33 25.99
CA LYS A 236 11.33 90.24 26.09
C LYS A 236 10.76 88.94 26.67
N MET A 237 9.58 88.97 27.29
CA MET A 237 8.92 87.80 27.87
C MET A 237 7.91 87.14 26.94
N LEU A 238 7.46 87.83 25.88
CA LEU A 238 6.59 87.26 24.85
C LEU A 238 7.26 86.16 24.00
N PRO A 239 8.53 86.29 23.55
CA PRO A 239 9.15 85.28 22.71
C PRO A 239 9.31 83.91 23.41
N PRO A 240 9.78 83.82 24.68
CA PRO A 240 10.01 82.52 25.34
C PRO A 240 8.73 81.77 25.77
N LEU A 241 7.64 82.49 26.10
CA LEU A 241 6.37 81.84 26.46
C LEU A 241 5.64 81.28 25.24
N LEU A 242 5.82 81.89 24.06
CA LEU A 242 5.23 81.40 22.82
C LEU A 242 6.00 80.21 22.24
N THR A 243 7.33 80.13 22.44
CA THR A 243 8.12 78.97 22.01
C THR A 243 7.95 77.76 22.94
N THR A 244 7.78 77.98 24.25
CA THR A 244 7.57 76.89 25.21
C THR A 244 6.20 76.23 25.06
N VAL A 245 5.15 77.00 24.80
CA VAL A 245 3.82 76.44 24.49
C VAL A 245 3.83 75.71 23.14
N HIS A 246 4.51 76.26 22.13
CA HIS A 246 4.64 75.63 20.82
C HIS A 246 5.44 74.31 20.86
N GLU A 247 6.54 74.24 21.63
CA GLU A 247 7.36 73.02 21.79
C GLU A 247 6.70 71.96 22.68
N GLN A 248 5.87 72.34 23.65
CA GLN A 248 5.22 71.38 24.58
C GLN A 248 3.88 70.84 24.07
N THR A 249 3.23 71.50 23.10
CA THR A 249 1.89 71.09 22.65
C THR A 249 1.73 70.95 21.14
N GLY A 250 2.72 71.34 20.33
CA GLY A 250 2.72 71.13 18.87
C GLY A 250 1.62 71.86 18.09
N MET A 251 0.90 72.81 18.70
CA MET A 251 -0.17 73.57 18.04
C MET A 251 0.36 74.89 17.44
N LEU A 252 -0.05 75.17 16.19
CA LEU A 252 0.25 76.41 15.47
C LEU A 252 -0.57 77.58 16.04
N PRO A 253 0.00 78.79 16.17
CA PRO A 253 -0.75 79.95 16.65
C PRO A 253 -1.84 80.38 15.64
N PRO A 254 -2.95 80.98 16.10
CA PRO A 254 -4.13 81.22 15.27
C PRO A 254 -3.91 82.27 14.17
N ALA A 255 -4.68 82.17 13.08
CA ALA A 255 -4.49 82.87 11.81
C ALA A 255 -4.50 84.42 11.83
N TRP A 256 -4.93 85.07 12.90
CA TRP A 256 -4.95 86.55 12.97
C TRP A 256 -3.55 87.19 13.14
N MET A 257 -2.50 86.40 13.40
CA MET A 257 -1.13 86.90 13.55
C MET A 257 -0.35 87.00 12.22
N GLY A 258 -0.87 86.40 11.13
CA GLY A 258 -0.31 86.50 9.77
C GLY A 258 -0.77 87.73 8.96
N MET A 259 -1.67 88.55 9.50
CA MET A 259 -2.26 89.70 8.82
C MET A 259 -1.55 91.05 9.12
N MET A 260 -0.50 91.06 9.95
CA MET A 260 0.26 92.29 10.30
C MET A 260 1.43 92.61 9.33
N GLY A 261 1.52 91.90 8.20
CA GLY A 261 2.58 92.07 7.19
C GLY A 261 2.14 92.62 5.83
N THR A 262 0.84 92.71 5.55
CA THR A 262 0.35 93.19 4.25
C THR A 262 -0.96 93.99 4.40
N LEU A 263 -1.03 95.15 3.72
CA LEU A 263 -2.18 96.07 3.58
C LEU A 263 -2.33 97.05 4.77
N THR A 264 -2.20 98.38 4.69
CA THR A 264 -2.31 99.39 3.62
C THR A 264 -1.64 100.70 4.17
N GLY A 265 -0.99 101.61 3.42
CA GLY A 265 -1.37 102.13 2.11
C GLY A 265 -2.62 103.01 2.24
N GLY A 266 -2.50 104.24 2.75
CA GLY A 266 -3.65 105.13 3.00
C GLY A 266 -4.56 105.34 1.77
N PRO A 267 -5.87 105.62 1.98
CA PRO A 267 -6.86 105.73 0.90
C PRO A 267 -6.74 107.05 0.08
N PRO A 268 -7.34 107.12 -1.12
CA PRO A 268 -7.06 108.15 -2.14
C PRO A 268 -7.89 109.45 -2.02
N THR A 269 -7.42 110.50 -2.73
CA THR A 269 -7.99 111.86 -3.01
C THR A 269 -7.72 112.93 -1.94
N SER A 270 -7.35 114.21 -2.22
CA SER A 270 -7.19 115.02 -3.44
C SER A 270 -6.33 116.27 -3.15
N SER A 271 -5.75 116.84 -4.23
CA SER A 271 -4.91 118.07 -4.36
C SER A 271 -3.40 117.86 -4.37
#